data_AF-A0A1Y3N1E7-F1
#
_entry.id   AF-A0A1Y3N1E7-F1
#
_cell.length_a   1.000
_cell.length_b   1.000
_cell.length_c   1.000
_cell.angle_alpha   90.00
_cell.angle_beta   90.00
_cell.angle_gamma   90.00
#
_symmetry.space_group_name_H-M   'P 1'
#
loop_
_entity.id
_entity.type
_entity.pdbx_description
1 polymer ?
#
loop_
_entity_poly.entity_id
_entity_poly.type
_entity_poly.pdbx_seq_one_letter_code
_entity_poly.pdbx_strand_id
1 'polypeptide(L)'
;MTLRRKKLPKPVVSTTNNKTIRKKKTHQFSQALISKFHVLNKEKEKLKQQSQTAEVIERLTAIDKEMEHMGGLDAYQKASLLGQDKRRGGDSSKWFIKQLLSLKKPIEFENDINYSETYSLLDVGAVSGTNYSKEGKWIKAKAIDLNPQDSLVEKADFFEYPIPTEKYQILCLSLVINFVGDTKKRGIMIARANEFLVKNGLLFIVLPNPCVNNSRYCTDEHFKKILDYLGFSLVTSHVSRKLVYYLFRKIKDVNIKKIQKSKPKFPKVLLNDGVSRNNFCVVI
;
A
#
# COMPACT_ATOMS: atom_id res chain seq x y z
N MET A 1 43.90 53.26 -29.35
CA MET A 1 44.01 52.06 -28.49
C MET A 1 43.60 52.44 -27.07
N THR A 2 42.44 51.98 -26.62
CA THR A 2 41.92 52.29 -25.27
C THR A 2 41.46 50.99 -24.63
N LEU A 3 42.25 50.49 -23.68
CA LEU A 3 42.03 49.23 -22.96
C LEU A 3 40.81 49.36 -22.02
N ARG A 4 39.72 48.62 -22.31
CA ARG A 4 38.59 48.47 -21.38
C ARG A 4 38.99 47.59 -20.20
N ARG A 5 38.97 48.15 -18.98
CA ARG A 5 39.11 47.40 -17.72
C ARG A 5 37.95 46.41 -17.54
N LYS A 6 38.25 45.11 -17.43
CA LYS A 6 37.28 44.06 -17.05
C LYS A 6 36.91 44.21 -15.57
N LYS A 7 35.61 44.27 -15.25
CA LYS A 7 35.10 44.17 -13.87
C LYS A 7 35.28 42.75 -13.35
N LEU A 8 35.94 42.59 -12.21
CA LEU A 8 36.04 41.31 -11.48
C LEU A 8 34.66 40.90 -10.92
N PRO A 9 34.30 39.61 -10.93
CA PRO A 9 33.05 39.13 -10.35
C PRO A 9 33.10 39.25 -8.82
N LYS A 10 31.98 39.71 -8.23
CA LYS A 10 31.80 39.74 -6.78
C LYS A 10 31.73 38.30 -6.22
N PRO A 11 32.25 38.04 -5.02
CA PRO A 11 32.24 36.71 -4.43
C PRO A 11 30.79 36.24 -4.20
N VAL A 12 30.47 35.06 -4.73
CA VAL A 12 29.21 34.37 -4.47
C VAL A 12 29.27 33.84 -3.04
N VAL A 13 28.75 34.62 -2.09
CA VAL A 13 28.45 34.09 -0.75
C VAL A 13 27.35 33.05 -0.93
N SER A 14 27.70 31.78 -0.77
CA SER A 14 26.75 30.67 -0.78
C SER A 14 25.85 30.78 0.45
N THR A 15 24.75 31.51 0.34
CA THR A 15 23.64 31.40 1.29
C THR A 15 22.98 30.05 1.09
N THR A 16 23.53 29.00 1.71
CA THR A 16 22.84 27.72 1.88
C THR A 16 21.52 27.98 2.61
N ASN A 17 20.43 27.93 1.85
CA ASN A 17 19.09 28.26 2.30
C ASN A 17 18.69 27.36 3.49
N ASN A 18 18.67 27.91 4.72
CA ASN A 18 18.35 27.18 5.96
C ASN A 18 17.01 26.43 5.91
N LYS A 19 16.04 26.91 5.11
CA LYS A 19 14.76 26.23 4.85
C LYS A 19 14.94 24.88 4.13
N THR A 20 15.91 24.77 3.21
CA THR A 20 16.19 23.55 2.45
C THR A 20 16.89 22.51 3.32
N ILE A 21 17.83 22.95 4.18
CA ILE A 21 18.52 22.08 5.14
C ILE A 21 17.55 21.54 6.18
N ARG A 22 16.68 22.38 6.76
CA ARG A 22 15.64 21.94 7.70
C ARG A 22 14.68 20.92 7.07
N LYS A 23 14.24 21.16 5.83
CA LYS A 23 13.40 20.20 5.06
C LYS A 23 14.10 18.87 4.76
N LYS A 24 15.42 18.87 4.55
CA LYS A 24 16.21 17.66 4.30
C LYS A 24 16.35 16.83 5.58
N LYS A 25 16.64 17.50 6.72
CA LYS A 25 16.72 16.85 8.04
C LYS A 25 15.38 16.25 8.48
N THR A 26 14.27 16.97 8.33
CA THR A 26 12.94 16.43 8.69
C THR A 26 12.52 15.24 7.82
N HIS A 27 12.89 15.23 6.53
CA HIS A 27 12.63 14.10 5.64
C HIS A 27 13.46 12.85 5.98
N GLN A 28 14.74 13.02 6.34
CA GLN A 28 15.58 11.90 6.77
C GLN A 28 15.04 11.30 8.07
N PHE A 29 14.58 12.15 9.00
CA PHE A 29 13.96 11.74 10.24
C PHE A 29 12.66 10.95 10.00
N SER A 30 11.77 11.42 9.11
CA SER A 30 10.52 10.70 8.81
C SER A 30 10.76 9.35 8.12
N GLN A 31 11.75 9.24 7.24
CA GLN A 31 12.10 7.98 6.58
C GLN A 31 12.74 6.96 7.54
N ALA A 32 13.60 7.44 8.46
CA ALA A 32 14.18 6.58 9.50
C ALA A 32 13.09 6.04 10.43
N LEU A 33 12.13 6.88 10.83
CA LEU A 33 10.98 6.47 11.64
C LEU A 33 10.15 5.40 10.95
N ILE A 34 9.74 5.63 9.68
CA ILE A 34 8.99 4.65 8.89
C ILE A 34 9.74 3.33 8.77
N SER A 35 11.04 3.39 8.46
CA SER A 35 11.87 2.20 8.28
C SER A 35 11.99 1.39 9.57
N LYS A 36 12.26 2.06 10.71
CA LYS A 36 12.34 1.40 12.02
C LYS A 36 11.00 0.77 12.40
N PHE A 37 9.88 1.46 12.15
CA PHE A 37 8.54 0.91 12.40
C PHE A 37 8.27 -0.37 11.61
N HIS A 38 8.65 -0.42 10.33
CA HIS A 38 8.51 -1.63 9.52
C HIS A 38 9.43 -2.78 9.98
N VAL A 39 10.63 -2.48 10.48
CA VAL A 39 11.53 -3.49 11.05
C VAL A 39 10.91 -4.10 12.30
N LEU A 40 10.49 -3.26 13.25
CA LEU A 40 9.85 -3.69 14.48
C LEU A 40 8.57 -4.48 14.22
N ASN A 41 7.72 -4.04 13.28
CA ASN A 41 6.49 -4.76 12.93
C ASN A 41 6.76 -6.16 12.35
N LYS A 42 7.80 -6.31 11.52
CA LYS A 42 8.22 -7.61 10.99
C LYS A 42 8.77 -8.53 12.08
N GLU A 43 9.58 -7.98 12.98
CA GLU A 43 10.12 -8.71 14.12
C GLU A 43 8.98 -9.19 15.04
N LYS A 44 8.05 -8.30 15.38
CA LYS A 44 6.86 -8.61 16.18
C LYS A 44 6.05 -9.76 15.59
N GLU A 45 5.73 -9.72 14.30
CA GLU A 45 4.97 -10.81 13.67
C GLU A 45 5.76 -12.14 13.61
N LYS A 46 7.09 -12.09 13.51
CA LYS A 46 7.93 -13.30 13.58
C LYS A 46 7.90 -13.91 14.99
N LEU A 47 8.04 -13.10 16.04
CA LEU A 47 8.02 -13.53 17.43
C LEU A 47 6.67 -14.13 17.86
N LYS A 48 5.56 -13.55 17.38
CA LYS A 48 4.21 -14.11 17.60
C LYS A 48 3.99 -15.52 17.05
N GLN A 49 4.82 -15.96 16.10
CA GLN A 49 4.75 -17.31 15.53
C GLN A 49 5.64 -18.32 16.23
N GLN A 50 6.47 -17.87 17.18
CA GLN A 50 7.34 -18.72 17.97
C GLN A 50 6.64 -19.19 19.26
N SER A 51 7.20 -20.19 19.92
CA SER A 51 6.77 -20.58 21.26
C SER A 51 6.87 -19.38 22.21
N GLN A 52 5.82 -19.15 23.00
CA GLN A 52 5.72 -17.98 23.90
C GLN A 52 6.54 -18.20 25.17
N THR A 53 7.86 -18.27 25.03
CA THR A 53 8.81 -18.31 26.15
C THR A 53 8.87 -16.94 26.84
N ALA A 54 9.40 -16.91 28.07
CA ALA A 54 9.55 -15.66 28.81
C ALA A 54 10.36 -14.60 28.03
N GLU A 55 11.44 -15.02 27.36
CA GLU A 55 12.27 -14.15 26.51
C GLU A 55 11.48 -13.58 25.31
N VAL A 56 10.65 -14.39 24.65
CA VAL A 56 9.81 -13.94 23.52
C VAL A 56 8.78 -12.91 23.99
N ILE A 57 8.13 -13.16 25.13
CA ILE A 57 7.14 -12.24 25.72
C ILE A 57 7.81 -10.92 26.14
N GLU A 58 9.00 -11.00 26.74
CA GLU A 58 9.78 -9.82 27.11
C GLU A 58 10.15 -8.99 25.88
N ARG A 59 10.65 -9.63 24.81
CA ARG A 59 11.01 -8.92 23.57
C ARG A 59 9.78 -8.31 22.88
N LEU A 60 8.64 -9.00 22.87
CA LEU A 60 7.38 -8.45 22.35
C LEU A 60 6.97 -7.18 23.12
N THR A 61 7.07 -7.23 24.45
CA THR A 61 6.78 -6.07 25.32
C THR A 61 7.75 -4.91 25.07
N ALA A 62 9.03 -5.22 24.88
CA ALA A 62 10.04 -4.21 24.56
C ALA A 62 9.79 -3.56 23.19
N ILE A 63 9.43 -4.34 22.17
CA ILE A 63 9.06 -3.81 20.85
C ILE A 63 7.87 -2.87 20.95
N ASP A 64 6.85 -3.23 21.73
CA ASP A 64 5.67 -2.39 21.90
C ASP A 64 6.00 -1.06 22.57
N LYS A 65 6.83 -1.09 23.63
CA LYS A 65 7.37 0.13 24.25
C LYS A 65 8.22 0.96 23.28
N GLU A 66 9.05 0.33 22.45
CA GLU A 66 9.84 1.04 21.43
C GLU A 66 8.93 1.75 20.40
N MET A 67 7.88 1.07 19.94
CA MET A 67 6.92 1.62 18.98
C MET A 67 6.12 2.78 19.59
N GLU A 68 5.68 2.66 20.85
CA GLU A 68 5.03 3.73 21.61
C GLU A 68 5.96 4.94 21.81
N HIS A 69 7.22 4.70 22.20
CA HIS A 69 8.21 5.76 22.40
C HIS A 69 8.53 6.53 21.10
N MET A 70 8.37 5.89 19.94
CA MET A 70 8.47 6.54 18.63
C MET A 70 7.23 7.38 18.27
N GLY A 71 6.26 7.52 19.18
CA GLY A 71 4.99 8.21 18.98
C GLY A 71 3.88 7.30 18.42
N GLY A 72 4.09 5.99 18.47
CA GLY A 72 3.10 5.00 18.08
C GLY A 72 2.71 5.05 16.61
N LEU A 73 1.56 4.45 16.31
CA LEU A 73 1.04 4.37 14.96
C LEU A 73 0.65 5.75 14.39
N ASP A 74 0.22 6.68 15.25
CA ASP A 74 -0.11 8.06 14.86
C ASP A 74 1.12 8.79 14.30
N ALA A 75 2.27 8.72 14.98
CA ALA A 75 3.52 9.29 14.47
C ALA A 75 3.95 8.64 13.16
N TYR A 76 3.77 7.32 13.00
CA TYR A 76 4.00 6.62 11.75
C TYR A 76 3.06 7.13 10.63
N GLN A 77 1.76 7.23 10.87
CA GLN A 77 0.77 7.68 9.89
C GLN A 77 1.06 9.13 9.47
N LYS A 78 1.36 10.03 10.41
CA LYS A 78 1.79 11.41 10.14
C LYS A 78 3.08 11.46 9.32
N ALA A 79 4.08 10.66 9.68
CA ALA A 79 5.33 10.57 8.91
C ALA A 79 5.10 10.05 7.48
N SER A 80 4.21 9.07 7.32
CA SER A 80 3.81 8.50 6.03
C SER A 80 3.07 9.53 5.16
N LEU A 81 2.10 10.25 5.73
CA LEU A 81 1.37 11.35 5.08
C LEU A 81 2.30 12.47 4.59
N LEU A 82 3.28 12.89 5.41
CA LEU A 82 4.31 13.87 5.01
C LEU A 82 5.17 13.36 3.83
N GLY A 83 5.30 12.04 3.71
CA GLY A 83 5.91 11.35 2.57
C GLY A 83 5.03 11.32 1.31
N GLN A 84 3.70 11.45 1.46
CA GLN A 84 2.69 11.38 0.40
C GLN A 84 2.22 12.74 -0.15
N ASP A 85 2.71 13.88 0.37
CA ASP A 85 2.45 15.25 -0.16
C ASP A 85 2.45 15.27 -1.70
N LYS A 86 1.65 16.14 -2.34
CA LYS A 86 1.38 16.20 -3.79
C LYS A 86 2.62 16.18 -4.69
N ARG A 87 3.78 16.59 -4.16
CA ARG A 87 5.09 16.57 -4.85
C ARG A 87 5.88 15.26 -4.67
N ARG A 88 5.34 14.30 -3.91
CA ARG A 88 6.09 13.21 -3.27
C ARG A 88 5.36 11.85 -3.28
N GLY A 89 4.13 11.74 -3.77
CA GLY A 89 3.42 10.46 -3.87
C GLY A 89 2.00 10.59 -4.39
N GLY A 90 1.35 11.74 -4.13
CA GLY A 90 0.06 12.08 -4.69
C GLY A 90 -1.09 11.23 -4.14
N ASP A 91 -2.28 11.78 -4.27
CA ASP A 91 -3.52 11.09 -3.95
C ASP A 91 -3.77 9.98 -4.98
N SER A 92 -3.53 8.73 -4.57
CA SER A 92 -3.63 7.56 -5.45
C SER A 92 -5.03 7.35 -6.04
N SER A 93 -6.07 7.88 -5.37
CA SER A 93 -7.45 7.83 -5.85
C SER A 93 -7.59 8.53 -7.20
N LYS A 94 -6.86 9.62 -7.46
CA LYS A 94 -6.95 10.36 -8.72
C LYS A 94 -6.54 9.55 -9.93
N TRP A 95 -5.45 8.80 -9.80
CA TRP A 95 -5.02 7.90 -10.87
C TRP A 95 -6.08 6.82 -11.10
N PHE A 96 -6.61 6.26 -10.01
CA PHE A 96 -7.64 5.24 -10.05
C PHE A 96 -8.94 5.74 -10.70
N ILE A 97 -9.47 6.90 -10.28
CA ILE A 97 -10.66 7.53 -10.88
C ILE A 97 -10.44 7.79 -12.38
N LYS A 98 -9.26 8.28 -12.78
CA LYS A 98 -8.92 8.43 -14.20
C LYS A 98 -9.01 7.10 -14.96
N GLN A 99 -8.54 5.99 -14.36
CA GLN A 99 -8.68 4.67 -14.97
C GLN A 99 -10.15 4.24 -15.06
N LEU A 100 -10.94 4.40 -13.99
CA LEU A 100 -12.37 4.07 -14.01
C LEU A 100 -13.12 4.80 -15.12
N LEU A 101 -12.89 6.10 -15.29
CA LEU A 101 -13.50 6.90 -16.36
C LEU A 101 -13.07 6.41 -17.75
N SER A 102 -11.84 5.91 -17.90
CA SER A 102 -11.32 5.42 -19.18
C SER A 102 -11.83 4.04 -19.59
N LEU A 103 -12.21 3.19 -18.62
CA LEU A 103 -12.61 1.81 -18.90
C LEU A 103 -13.96 1.69 -19.62
N LYS A 104 -14.73 2.79 -19.71
CA LYS A 104 -16.19 2.79 -19.94
C LYS A 104 -16.87 1.89 -18.88
N LYS A 105 -18.16 2.07 -18.57
CA LYS A 105 -18.83 1.10 -17.70
C LYS A 105 -18.78 -0.25 -18.43
N PRO A 106 -18.29 -1.35 -17.80
CA PRO A 106 -18.28 -2.65 -18.46
C PRO A 106 -19.70 -2.97 -18.95
N ILE A 107 -19.84 -3.21 -20.25
CA ILE A 107 -21.10 -3.66 -20.89
C ILE A 107 -21.63 -4.90 -20.17
N GLU A 108 -20.73 -5.70 -19.59
CA GLU A 108 -21.03 -6.87 -18.77
C GLU A 108 -21.88 -6.56 -17.51
N PHE A 109 -21.92 -5.32 -17.04
CA PHE A 109 -22.80 -4.91 -15.94
C PHE A 109 -24.20 -4.52 -16.40
N GLU A 110 -24.43 -4.25 -17.69
CA GLU A 110 -25.76 -3.88 -18.21
C GLU A 110 -26.77 -5.04 -18.11
N ASN A 111 -26.29 -6.28 -18.10
CA ASN A 111 -27.13 -7.49 -18.02
C ASN A 111 -27.16 -8.13 -16.62
N ASP A 112 -26.54 -7.52 -15.59
CA ASP A 112 -26.61 -8.02 -14.21
C ASP A 112 -27.86 -7.46 -13.53
N ILE A 113 -28.73 -8.33 -13.00
CA ILE A 113 -29.97 -7.92 -12.31
C ILE A 113 -29.70 -7.09 -11.04
N ASN A 114 -28.47 -7.16 -10.50
CA ASN A 114 -28.01 -6.34 -9.37
C ASN A 114 -27.31 -5.04 -9.83
N TYR A 115 -27.49 -4.63 -11.08
CA TYR A 115 -26.91 -3.42 -11.61
C TYR A 115 -27.31 -2.19 -10.77
N SER A 116 -26.30 -1.49 -10.28
CA SER A 116 -26.43 -0.21 -9.60
C SER A 116 -25.78 0.85 -10.48
N GLU A 117 -26.43 2.01 -10.63
CA GLU A 117 -25.86 3.16 -11.34
C GLU A 117 -24.56 3.67 -10.70
N THR A 118 -24.33 3.30 -9.44
CA THR A 118 -23.17 3.64 -8.61
C THR A 118 -22.25 2.45 -8.39
N TYR A 119 -20.94 2.70 -8.29
CA TYR A 119 -19.97 1.70 -7.87
C TYR A 119 -19.93 1.57 -6.34
N SER A 120 -20.12 0.37 -5.80
CA SER A 120 -19.79 0.06 -4.41
C SER A 120 -18.27 -0.14 -4.26
N LEU A 121 -17.65 0.61 -3.35
CA LEU A 121 -16.20 0.62 -3.15
C LEU A 121 -15.86 0.39 -1.67
N LEU A 122 -14.93 -0.53 -1.40
CA LEU A 122 -14.28 -0.67 -0.09
C LEU A 122 -12.84 -0.15 -0.13
N ASP A 123 -12.54 0.87 0.66
CA ASP A 123 -11.20 1.45 0.80
C ASP A 123 -10.55 0.96 2.11
N VAL A 124 -9.61 0.03 1.99
CA VAL A 124 -8.96 -0.61 3.14
C VAL A 124 -7.69 0.16 3.50
N GLY A 125 -7.54 0.50 4.78
CA GLY A 125 -6.44 1.32 5.29
C GLY A 125 -6.55 2.78 4.89
N ALA A 126 -7.78 3.28 4.79
CA ALA A 126 -8.06 4.63 4.33
C ALA A 126 -7.65 5.66 5.40
N VAL A 127 -6.84 6.64 5.00
CA VAL A 127 -6.46 7.73 5.91
C VAL A 127 -7.54 8.82 6.01
N SER A 128 -8.41 8.93 5.01
CA SER A 128 -9.58 9.80 5.05
C SER A 128 -10.80 9.14 4.42
N GLY A 129 -11.97 9.36 5.01
CA GLY A 129 -13.25 8.89 4.47
C GLY A 129 -13.74 9.73 3.27
N THR A 130 -13.05 10.82 2.94
CA THR A 130 -13.46 11.74 1.86
C THR A 130 -12.74 11.51 0.53
N ASN A 131 -11.90 10.49 0.42
CA ASN A 131 -11.09 10.18 -0.78
C ASN A 131 -11.89 10.18 -2.09
N TYR A 132 -13.14 9.71 -2.04
CA TYR A 132 -14.03 9.56 -3.21
C TYR A 132 -15.28 10.45 -3.14
N SER A 133 -15.29 11.45 -2.26
CA SER A 133 -16.46 12.33 -2.02
C SER A 133 -16.90 13.10 -3.26
N LYS A 134 -15.96 13.48 -4.13
CA LYS A 134 -16.24 14.20 -5.40
C LYS A 134 -16.98 13.31 -6.39
N GLU A 135 -16.72 12.02 -6.34
CA GLU A 135 -17.33 11.00 -7.16
C GLU A 135 -18.59 10.40 -6.51
N GLY A 136 -19.05 10.93 -5.36
CA GLY A 136 -20.14 10.39 -4.55
C GLY A 136 -21.49 10.22 -5.28
N LYS A 137 -21.69 10.90 -6.41
CA LYS A 137 -22.85 10.68 -7.30
C LYS A 137 -22.84 9.30 -7.96
N TRP A 138 -21.67 8.68 -8.11
CA TRP A 138 -21.48 7.44 -8.86
C TRP A 138 -20.51 6.46 -8.18
N ILE A 139 -19.98 6.78 -6.99
CA ILE A 139 -19.21 5.88 -6.13
C ILE A 139 -19.78 5.95 -4.70
N LYS A 140 -20.25 4.82 -4.19
CA LYS A 140 -20.59 4.62 -2.78
C LYS A 140 -19.40 3.96 -2.09
N ALA A 141 -18.54 4.79 -1.51
CA ALA A 141 -17.33 4.34 -0.83
C ALA A 141 -17.58 4.07 0.66
N LYS A 142 -17.07 2.93 1.14
CA LYS A 142 -16.91 2.61 2.55
C LYS A 142 -15.41 2.57 2.87
N ALA A 143 -14.99 3.32 3.88
CA ALA A 143 -13.59 3.40 4.30
C ALA A 143 -13.40 2.67 5.62
N ILE A 144 -12.39 1.81 5.71
CA ILE A 144 -12.00 1.11 6.94
C ILE A 144 -10.51 1.30 7.24
N ASP A 145 -10.13 1.34 8.52
CA ASP A 145 -8.73 1.32 8.96
C ASP A 145 -8.61 0.66 10.34
N LEU A 146 -7.45 0.08 10.66
CA LEU A 146 -7.23 -0.55 11.97
C LEU A 146 -7.22 0.49 13.11
N ASN A 147 -6.76 1.71 12.83
CA ASN A 147 -6.62 2.82 13.76
C ASN A 147 -6.90 4.14 13.01
N PRO A 148 -8.18 4.41 12.69
CA PRO A 148 -8.57 5.57 11.91
C PRO A 148 -8.26 6.88 12.64
N GLN A 149 -7.87 7.90 11.88
CA GLN A 149 -7.65 9.28 12.35
C GLN A 149 -8.77 10.24 11.90
N ASP A 150 -9.68 9.76 11.06
CA ASP A 150 -10.80 10.50 10.48
C ASP A 150 -12.10 9.81 10.92
N SER A 151 -13.08 10.57 11.42
CA SER A 151 -14.34 10.04 11.92
C SER A 151 -15.21 9.40 10.84
N LEU A 152 -14.93 9.68 9.57
CA LEU A 152 -15.58 9.05 8.43
C LEU A 152 -14.98 7.69 8.04
N VAL A 153 -13.93 7.25 8.73
CA VAL A 153 -13.29 5.95 8.52
C VAL A 153 -13.67 5.00 9.65
N GLU A 154 -14.28 3.87 9.31
CA GLU A 154 -14.68 2.85 10.27
C GLU A 154 -13.45 2.12 10.83
N LYS A 155 -13.38 1.99 12.16
CA LYS A 155 -12.32 1.21 12.81
C LYS A 155 -12.59 -0.28 12.61
N ALA A 156 -11.80 -0.94 11.77
CA ALA A 156 -11.92 -2.38 11.54
C ALA A 156 -10.62 -3.04 11.06
N ASP A 157 -10.41 -4.30 11.44
CA ASP A 157 -9.36 -5.15 10.87
C ASP A 157 -9.89 -5.88 9.63
N PHE A 158 -9.29 -5.63 8.46
CA PHE A 158 -9.69 -6.30 7.21
C PHE A 158 -9.56 -7.83 7.26
N PHE A 159 -8.61 -8.39 8.02
CA PHE A 159 -8.44 -9.84 8.15
C PHE A 159 -9.60 -10.49 8.92
N GLU A 160 -10.21 -9.75 9.84
CA GLU A 160 -11.34 -10.20 10.66
C GLU A 160 -12.68 -9.69 10.15
N TYR A 161 -12.67 -8.71 9.24
CA TYR A 161 -13.86 -8.09 8.67
C TYR A 161 -14.77 -9.13 8.03
N PRO A 162 -16.06 -9.22 8.37
CA PRO A 162 -16.93 -10.26 7.83
C PRO A 162 -16.97 -10.21 6.30
N ILE A 163 -16.96 -11.37 5.65
CA ILE A 163 -17.18 -11.44 4.19
C ILE A 163 -18.59 -10.89 3.94
N PRO A 164 -18.74 -9.83 3.14
CA PRO A 164 -20.04 -9.21 2.96
C PRO A 164 -20.96 -10.13 2.13
N THR A 165 -22.22 -10.19 2.52
CA THR A 165 -23.27 -10.84 1.69
C THR A 165 -23.41 -10.10 0.36
N GLU A 166 -23.44 -8.77 0.43
CA GLU A 166 -23.40 -7.88 -0.74
C GLU A 166 -21.96 -7.48 -1.05
N LYS A 167 -21.36 -8.16 -2.02
CA LYS A 167 -19.97 -7.94 -2.41
C LYS A 167 -19.77 -6.58 -3.07
N TYR A 168 -18.55 -6.06 -2.96
CA TYR A 168 -18.15 -4.79 -3.56
C TYR A 168 -17.83 -4.95 -5.05
N GLN A 169 -18.08 -3.90 -5.82
CA GLN A 169 -17.61 -3.81 -7.21
C GLN A 169 -16.15 -3.38 -7.28
N ILE A 170 -15.67 -2.65 -6.28
CA ILE A 170 -14.30 -2.14 -6.19
C ILE A 170 -13.75 -2.39 -4.78
N LEU A 171 -12.50 -2.84 -4.70
CA LEU A 171 -11.74 -2.90 -3.46
C LEU A 171 -10.37 -2.26 -3.65
N CYS A 172 -10.01 -1.35 -2.76
CA CYS A 172 -8.74 -0.63 -2.77
C CYS A 172 -7.81 -1.14 -1.65
N LEU A 173 -6.62 -1.57 -2.03
CA LEU A 173 -5.50 -1.91 -1.15
C LEU A 173 -4.32 -0.96 -1.44
N SER A 174 -4.52 0.33 -1.18
CA SER A 174 -3.50 1.34 -1.42
C SER A 174 -2.52 1.43 -0.24
N LEU A 175 -1.26 1.05 -0.45
CA LEU A 175 -0.18 1.13 0.55
C LEU A 175 -0.38 0.33 1.85
N VAL A 176 -1.31 -0.63 1.86
CA VAL A 176 -1.60 -1.50 3.01
C VAL A 176 -0.82 -2.81 2.99
N ILE A 177 -0.61 -3.43 1.81
CA ILE A 177 0.08 -4.73 1.70
C ILE A 177 1.54 -4.62 2.18
N ASN A 178 2.23 -3.52 1.85
CA ASN A 178 3.60 -3.25 2.33
C ASN A 178 3.69 -3.01 3.84
N PHE A 179 2.58 -2.72 4.51
CA PHE A 179 2.54 -2.52 5.95
C PHE A 179 2.41 -3.83 6.73
N VAL A 180 1.76 -4.85 6.15
CA VAL A 180 1.64 -6.18 6.76
C VAL A 180 3.03 -6.78 6.98
N GLY A 181 3.37 -7.10 8.23
CA GLY A 181 4.69 -7.62 8.62
C GLY A 181 4.96 -9.02 8.06
N ASP A 182 3.97 -9.90 8.18
CA ASP A 182 4.04 -11.30 7.76
C ASP A 182 3.87 -11.49 6.24
N THR A 183 4.73 -12.29 5.62
CA THR A 183 4.74 -12.49 4.16
C THR A 183 3.58 -13.33 3.65
N LYS A 184 3.07 -14.28 4.44
CA LYS A 184 1.89 -15.09 4.08
C LYS A 184 0.61 -14.26 4.23
N LYS A 185 0.47 -13.49 5.32
CA LYS A 185 -0.66 -12.58 5.53
C LYS A 185 -0.81 -11.57 4.39
N ARG A 186 0.29 -11.12 3.77
CA ARG A 186 0.23 -10.30 2.53
C ARG A 186 -0.50 -11.02 1.39
N GLY A 187 -0.16 -12.29 1.14
CA GLY A 187 -0.84 -13.11 0.13
C GLY A 187 -2.29 -13.36 0.49
N ILE A 188 -2.57 -13.64 1.77
CA ILE A 188 -3.94 -13.83 2.28
C ILE A 188 -4.77 -12.56 2.16
N MET A 189 -4.21 -11.37 2.39
CA MET A 189 -4.92 -10.10 2.19
C MET A 189 -5.40 -9.95 0.73
N ILE A 190 -4.54 -10.30 -0.24
CA ILE A 190 -4.90 -10.26 -1.67
C ILE A 190 -5.94 -11.34 -1.99
N ALA A 191 -5.75 -12.56 -1.48
CA ALA A 191 -6.72 -13.65 -1.67
C ALA A 191 -8.09 -13.27 -1.11
N ARG A 192 -8.12 -12.63 0.08
CA ARG A 192 -9.34 -12.17 0.76
C ARG A 192 -10.08 -11.14 -0.07
N ALA A 193 -9.39 -10.24 -0.75
CA ALA A 193 -10.04 -9.30 -1.67
C ALA A 193 -10.89 -10.00 -2.75
N ASN A 194 -10.54 -11.23 -3.16
CA ASN A 194 -11.35 -12.00 -4.10
C ASN A 194 -12.73 -12.35 -3.52
N GLU A 195 -12.81 -12.74 -2.24
CA GLU A 195 -14.08 -13.07 -1.57
C GLU A 195 -14.99 -11.85 -1.38
N PHE A 196 -14.41 -10.66 -1.27
CA PHE A 196 -15.12 -9.39 -1.12
C PHE A 196 -15.65 -8.81 -2.43
N LEU A 197 -15.14 -9.27 -3.58
CA LEU A 197 -15.46 -8.72 -4.88
C LEU A 197 -16.52 -9.56 -5.62
N VAL A 198 -17.46 -8.87 -6.27
CA VAL A 198 -18.37 -9.48 -7.25
C VAL A 198 -17.59 -10.09 -8.43
N LYS A 199 -18.24 -10.93 -9.24
CA LYS A 199 -17.67 -11.35 -10.53
C LYS A 199 -17.34 -10.11 -11.36
N ASN A 200 -16.17 -10.09 -12.02
CA ASN A 200 -15.68 -8.92 -12.75
C ASN A 200 -15.45 -7.66 -11.89
N GLY A 201 -15.39 -7.78 -10.56
CA GLY A 201 -15.01 -6.69 -9.68
C GLY A 201 -13.56 -6.22 -9.92
N LEU A 202 -13.26 -5.00 -9.46
CA LEU A 202 -11.95 -4.36 -9.61
C LEU A 202 -11.18 -4.36 -8.30
N LEU A 203 -9.91 -4.76 -8.38
CA LEU A 203 -8.96 -4.67 -7.29
C LEU A 203 -7.89 -3.62 -7.62
N PHE A 204 -7.89 -2.51 -6.89
CA PHE A 204 -6.88 -1.47 -7.00
C PHE A 204 -5.79 -1.67 -5.95
N ILE A 205 -4.53 -1.79 -6.38
CA ILE A 205 -3.39 -2.00 -5.49
C ILE A 205 -2.35 -0.90 -5.73
N VAL A 206 -1.81 -0.34 -4.65
CA VAL A 206 -0.65 0.57 -4.70
C VAL A 206 0.44 0.03 -3.80
N LEU A 207 1.66 -0.06 -4.32
CA LEU A 207 2.84 -0.44 -3.57
C LEU A 207 3.93 0.63 -3.69
N PRO A 208 4.81 0.77 -2.69
CA PRO A 208 6.08 1.45 -2.88
C PRO A 208 6.84 0.80 -4.03
N ASN A 209 7.36 1.61 -4.96
CA ASN A 209 8.12 1.15 -6.11
C ASN A 209 9.25 0.16 -5.75
N PRO A 210 10.02 0.38 -4.66
CA PRO A 210 11.01 -0.59 -4.23
C PRO A 210 10.48 -1.99 -3.89
N CYS A 211 9.18 -2.17 -3.57
CA CYS A 211 8.62 -3.48 -3.24
C CYS A 211 8.71 -4.47 -4.40
N VAL A 212 8.56 -3.99 -5.64
CA VAL A 212 8.54 -4.83 -6.86
C VAL A 212 9.73 -4.56 -7.78
N ASN A 213 10.40 -3.41 -7.65
CA ASN A 213 11.54 -3.06 -8.50
C ASN A 213 12.89 -3.03 -7.75
N ASN A 214 12.91 -3.18 -6.42
CA ASN A 214 14.14 -3.23 -5.63
C ASN A 214 14.06 -4.25 -4.47
N SER A 215 13.42 -5.39 -4.68
CA SER A 215 13.32 -6.47 -3.69
C SER A 215 14.07 -7.72 -4.12
N ARG A 216 14.61 -8.46 -3.14
CA ARG A 216 15.22 -9.79 -3.35
C ARG A 216 14.24 -10.90 -3.66
N TYR A 217 13.01 -10.76 -3.17
CA TYR A 217 12.00 -11.83 -3.12
C TYR A 217 10.69 -11.46 -3.83
N CYS A 218 10.68 -10.38 -4.62
CA CYS A 218 9.53 -9.95 -5.39
C CYS A 218 9.98 -9.12 -6.58
N THR A 219 9.45 -9.43 -7.77
CA THR A 219 9.54 -8.59 -8.98
C THR A 219 8.14 -8.18 -9.42
N ASP A 220 8.02 -7.21 -10.32
CA ASP A 220 6.73 -6.83 -10.92
C ASP A 220 6.04 -8.01 -11.60
N GLU A 221 6.78 -8.80 -12.39
CA GLU A 221 6.27 -9.99 -13.07
C GLU A 221 5.86 -11.09 -12.08
N HIS A 222 6.65 -11.29 -11.02
CA HIS A 222 6.33 -12.25 -9.98
C HIS A 222 5.05 -11.86 -9.23
N PHE A 223 4.91 -10.57 -8.90
CA PHE A 223 3.71 -10.06 -8.24
C PHE A 223 2.46 -10.24 -9.12
N LYS A 224 2.56 -9.95 -10.43
CA LYS A 224 1.46 -10.20 -11.38
C LYS A 224 1.08 -11.68 -11.48
N LYS A 225 2.05 -12.60 -11.47
CA LYS A 225 1.79 -14.06 -11.45
C LYS A 225 1.07 -14.52 -10.19
N ILE A 226 1.38 -13.92 -9.03
CA ILE A 226 0.65 -14.17 -7.78
C ILE A 226 -0.82 -13.74 -7.92
N LEU A 227 -1.08 -12.56 -8.48
CA LEU A 227 -2.44 -12.05 -8.68
C LEU A 227 -3.23 -12.92 -9.66
N ASP A 228 -2.62 -13.36 -10.76
CA ASP A 228 -3.23 -14.29 -11.72
C ASP A 228 -3.66 -15.61 -11.07
N TYR A 229 -2.77 -16.20 -10.26
CA TYR A 229 -3.10 -17.39 -9.46
C TYR A 229 -4.25 -17.14 -8.48
N LEU A 230 -4.31 -15.94 -7.89
CA LEU A 230 -5.37 -15.49 -6.99
C LEU A 230 -6.67 -15.04 -7.70
N GLY A 231 -6.78 -15.31 -9.01
CA GLY A 231 -8.00 -15.08 -9.77
C GLY A 231 -8.16 -13.65 -10.27
N PHE A 232 -7.07 -12.93 -10.45
CA PHE A 232 -7.05 -11.55 -10.91
C PHE A 232 -6.23 -11.38 -12.19
N SER A 233 -6.83 -10.78 -13.22
CA SER A 233 -6.11 -10.39 -14.44
C SER A 233 -5.77 -8.90 -14.43
N LEU A 234 -4.60 -8.53 -14.93
CA LEU A 234 -4.18 -7.13 -14.99
C LEU A 234 -4.99 -6.37 -16.03
N VAL A 235 -5.60 -5.25 -15.63
CA VAL A 235 -6.27 -4.30 -16.53
C VAL A 235 -5.28 -3.25 -17.00
N THR A 236 -4.61 -2.59 -16.05
CA THR A 236 -3.64 -1.52 -16.33
C THR A 236 -2.71 -1.35 -15.14
N SER A 237 -1.51 -0.82 -15.41
CA SER A 237 -0.54 -0.48 -14.38
C SER A 237 0.21 0.79 -14.72
N HIS A 238 0.68 1.49 -13.69
CA HIS A 238 1.53 2.66 -13.84
C HIS A 238 2.67 2.61 -12.84
N VAL A 239 3.89 2.89 -13.30
CA VAL A 239 5.07 3.02 -12.45
C VAL A 239 5.44 4.49 -12.38
N SER A 240 5.46 5.04 -11.17
CA SER A 240 6.05 6.34 -10.88
C SER A 240 7.42 6.15 -10.21
N ARG A 241 8.12 7.26 -9.92
CA ARG A 241 9.40 7.21 -9.20
C ARG A 241 9.29 6.48 -7.86
N LYS A 242 8.18 6.63 -7.14
CA LYS A 242 8.03 6.17 -5.75
C LYS A 242 6.99 5.08 -5.54
N LEU A 243 6.00 4.99 -6.41
CA LEU A 243 4.85 4.11 -6.28
C LEU A 243 4.63 3.35 -7.58
N VAL A 244 4.11 2.12 -7.46
CA VAL A 244 3.52 1.38 -8.56
C VAL A 244 2.04 1.20 -8.27
N TYR A 245 1.24 1.43 -9.29
CA TYR A 245 -0.22 1.35 -9.27
C TYR A 245 -0.63 0.20 -10.17
N TYR A 246 -1.55 -0.62 -9.68
CA TYR A 246 -2.15 -1.71 -10.44
C TYR A 246 -3.66 -1.66 -10.32
N LEU A 247 -4.33 -1.91 -11.44
CA LEU A 247 -5.74 -2.20 -11.46
C LEU A 247 -5.93 -3.60 -12.04
N PHE A 248 -6.55 -4.48 -11.27
CA PHE A 248 -6.86 -5.84 -11.67
C PHE A 248 -8.37 -6.07 -11.76
N ARG A 249 -8.77 -7.01 -12.61
CA ARG A 249 -10.13 -7.53 -12.75
C ARG A 249 -10.20 -8.91 -12.11
N LYS A 250 -11.19 -9.16 -11.27
CA LYS A 250 -11.50 -10.51 -10.79
C LYS A 250 -12.05 -11.35 -11.95
N ILE A 251 -11.36 -12.42 -12.30
CA ILE A 251 -11.72 -13.32 -13.41
C ILE A 251 -12.26 -14.67 -12.96
N LYS A 252 -11.98 -15.08 -11.71
CA LYS A 252 -12.50 -16.31 -11.11
C LYS A 252 -12.51 -16.23 -9.58
N ASP A 253 -13.39 -17.01 -8.96
CA ASP A 253 -13.35 -17.23 -7.52
C ASP A 253 -12.16 -18.11 -7.12
N VAL A 254 -11.68 -17.92 -5.89
CA VAL A 254 -10.64 -18.76 -5.29
C VAL A 254 -11.11 -19.30 -3.95
N ASN A 255 -10.63 -20.50 -3.59
CA ASN A 255 -10.90 -21.08 -2.28
C ASN A 255 -9.76 -20.72 -1.31
N ILE A 256 -9.95 -19.67 -0.53
CA ILE A 256 -8.92 -19.17 0.41
C ILE A 256 -8.56 -20.22 1.46
N LYS A 257 -9.56 -20.94 1.99
CA LYS A 257 -9.33 -21.99 2.99
C LYS A 257 -8.39 -23.08 2.45
N LYS A 258 -8.56 -23.46 1.18
CA LYS A 258 -7.67 -24.42 0.50
C LYS A 258 -6.28 -23.84 0.34
N ILE A 259 -6.16 -22.59 -0.10
CA ILE A 259 -4.87 -21.90 -0.28
C ILE A 259 -4.11 -21.82 1.05
N GLN A 260 -4.77 -21.43 2.14
CA GLN A 260 -4.18 -21.32 3.48
C GLN A 260 -3.64 -22.64 4.03
N LYS A 261 -4.33 -23.76 3.74
CA LYS A 261 -3.93 -25.10 4.21
C LYS A 261 -2.88 -25.77 3.33
N SER A 262 -2.72 -25.33 2.09
CA SER A 262 -1.81 -25.94 1.12
C SER A 262 -0.38 -25.45 1.30
N LYS A 263 0.59 -26.19 0.74
CA LYS A 263 1.93 -25.65 0.56
C LYS A 263 1.86 -24.40 -0.34
N PRO A 264 2.62 -23.32 -0.05
CA PRO A 264 2.61 -22.13 -0.88
C PRO A 264 2.96 -22.45 -2.33
N LYS A 265 2.12 -22.00 -3.27
CA LYS A 265 2.41 -22.09 -4.71
C LYS A 265 3.53 -21.14 -5.11
N PHE A 266 3.62 -20.00 -4.44
CA PHE A 266 4.66 -18.98 -4.53
C PHE A 266 5.35 -18.88 -3.17
N PRO A 267 6.29 -19.79 -2.87
CA PRO A 267 7.10 -19.69 -1.67
C PRO A 267 8.07 -18.52 -1.76
N LYS A 268 8.65 -18.14 -0.62
CA LYS A 268 9.72 -17.13 -0.58
C LYS A 268 10.97 -17.69 -1.25
N VAL A 269 11.26 -17.20 -2.46
CA VAL A 269 12.42 -17.59 -3.26
C VAL A 269 13.24 -16.37 -3.64
N LEU A 270 14.55 -16.54 -3.76
CA LEU A 270 15.45 -15.48 -4.21
C LEU A 270 15.24 -15.27 -5.72
N LEU A 271 14.78 -14.07 -6.10
CA LEU A 271 14.46 -13.72 -7.49
C LEU A 271 15.44 -12.72 -8.09
N ASN A 272 15.97 -11.82 -7.25
CA ASN A 272 16.81 -10.74 -7.71
C ASN A 272 17.81 -10.39 -6.61
N ASP A 273 18.95 -11.06 -6.58
CA ASP A 273 19.90 -10.89 -5.47
C ASP A 273 20.58 -9.50 -5.49
N GLY A 274 21.09 -9.08 -4.33
CA GLY A 274 21.82 -7.82 -4.19
C GLY A 274 21.76 -7.22 -2.80
N VAL A 275 22.89 -6.72 -2.31
CA VAL A 275 23.06 -6.15 -0.96
C VAL A 275 22.24 -4.88 -0.72
N SER A 276 21.93 -4.11 -1.77
CA SER A 276 21.14 -2.87 -1.68
C SER A 276 19.64 -3.07 -1.82
N ARG A 277 19.18 -4.32 -1.98
CA ARG A 277 17.77 -4.67 -2.21
C ARG A 277 17.04 -4.94 -0.89
N ASN A 278 15.77 -4.56 -0.85
CA ASN A 278 14.92 -4.84 0.31
C ASN A 278 14.38 -6.29 0.28
N ASN A 279 13.60 -6.64 1.30
CA ASN A 279 13.11 -8.00 1.52
C ASN A 279 11.59 -8.14 1.36
N PHE A 280 10.96 -7.25 0.59
CA PHE A 280 9.52 -7.35 0.35
C PHE A 280 9.21 -8.67 -0.37
N CYS A 281 8.23 -9.41 0.14
CA CYS A 281 7.87 -10.73 -0.34
C CYS A 281 6.39 -10.94 -0.07
N VAL A 282 5.73 -11.61 -1.01
CA VAL A 282 4.36 -12.08 -0.87
C VAL A 282 4.41 -13.59 -1.05
N VAL A 283 3.90 -14.33 -0.07
CA VAL A 283 3.87 -15.79 -0.08
C VAL A 283 2.42 -16.23 -0.15
N ILE A 284 2.10 -17.14 -1.07
CA ILE A 284 0.76 -17.71 -1.25
C ILE A 284 0.82 -19.12 -1.82
#